data_AF-A0AAV2EBD1-F1
#
_entry.id   AF-A0AAV2EBD1-F1
#
_cell.length_a   1.000
_cell.length_b   1.000
_cell.length_c   1.000
_cell.angle_alpha   90.00
_cell.angle_beta   90.00
_cell.angle_gamma   90.00
#
_symmetry.space_group_name_H-M   'P 1'
#
loop_
_entity.id
_entity.type
_entity.pdbx_description
1 polymer ?
#
loop_
_entity_poly.entity_id
_entity_poly.type
_entity_poly.pdbx_seq_one_letter_code
_entity_poly.pdbx_strand_id
1 'polypeptide(L)'
;MGNPRRSSGALILLPLLLLTFICLTYSSAAAAAAGARPGFLYTRTRGRCTPQFWSSKTEAWPRMVPQTASVSNVFGPIALERFRSDLTLLESATRNDGASNPFVRLLHQGTAALLNSYSRRPRFPFSPWQVKTLFIQGLVSESAAARRAQQFSAANLACS
;
A
#
# COMPACT_ATOMS: atom_id res chain seq x y z
N MET A 1 -46.98 34.20 -45.80
CA MET A 1 -47.01 33.27 -44.65
C MET A 1 -45.64 32.64 -44.50
N GLY A 2 -45.00 32.77 -43.34
CA GLY A 2 -43.69 32.16 -43.06
C GLY A 2 -42.82 33.03 -42.16
N ASN A 3 -42.98 32.89 -40.85
CA ASN A 3 -42.22 33.60 -39.82
C ASN A 3 -41.00 32.76 -39.42
N PRO A 4 -39.75 33.28 -39.40
CA PRO A 4 -38.67 32.61 -38.69
C PRO A 4 -38.47 33.24 -37.31
N ARG A 5 -38.85 32.48 -36.27
CA ARG A 5 -38.47 32.75 -34.87
C ARG A 5 -36.94 32.74 -34.77
N ARG A 6 -36.35 33.89 -34.46
CA ARG A 6 -34.94 34.03 -34.13
C ARG A 6 -34.69 33.31 -32.80
N SER A 7 -33.93 32.23 -32.84
CA SER A 7 -33.57 31.43 -31.66
C SER A 7 -32.54 32.19 -30.81
N SER A 8 -33.03 32.92 -29.80
CA SER A 8 -32.19 33.71 -28.87
C SER A 8 -31.42 32.86 -27.84
N GLY A 9 -31.49 31.53 -27.91
CA GLY A 9 -30.84 30.63 -26.93
C GLY A 9 -29.34 30.42 -27.14
N ALA A 10 -28.84 30.60 -28.37
CA ALA A 10 -27.45 30.25 -28.70
C ALA A 10 -26.41 31.30 -28.25
N LEU A 11 -26.82 32.56 -28.03
CA LEU A 11 -25.90 33.66 -27.71
C LEU A 11 -25.48 33.72 -26.24
N ILE A 12 -26.16 32.99 -25.34
CA ILE A 12 -25.89 32.99 -23.90
C ILE A 12 -25.12 31.73 -23.46
N LEU A 13 -25.22 30.64 -24.22
CA LEU A 13 -24.54 29.37 -23.93
C LEU A 13 -23.02 29.44 -24.13
N LEU A 14 -22.56 30.21 -25.13
CA LEU A 14 -21.14 30.35 -25.47
C LEU A 14 -20.31 31.05 -24.38
N PRO A 15 -20.73 32.21 -23.82
CA PRO A 15 -19.98 32.86 -22.74
C PRO A 15 -20.00 32.04 -21.43
N LEU A 16 -21.07 31.29 -21.18
CA LEU A 16 -21.19 30.42 -20.00
C LEU A 16 -20.21 29.23 -20.07
N LEU A 17 -20.03 28.64 -21.26
CA LEU A 17 -19.07 27.55 -21.51
C LEU A 17 -17.61 28.03 -21.42
N LEU A 18 -17.32 29.26 -21.84
CA LEU A 18 -16.00 29.87 -21.68
C LEU A 18 -15.66 30.13 -20.21
N LEU A 19 -16.62 30.60 -19.41
CA LEU A 19 -16.44 30.82 -17.98
C LEU A 19 -16.19 29.53 -17.19
N THR A 20 -16.88 28.43 -17.52
CA THR A 20 -16.64 27.13 -16.87
C THR A 20 -15.28 26.54 -17.24
N PHE A 21 -14.85 26.70 -18.49
CA PHE A 21 -13.53 26.24 -18.94
C PHE A 21 -12.39 27.01 -18.26
N ILE A 22 -12.53 28.33 -18.07
CA ILE A 22 -11.56 29.17 -17.34
C ILE A 22 -11.52 28.80 -15.84
N CYS A 23 -12.65 28.46 -15.23
CA CYS A 23 -12.71 28.08 -13.82
C CYS A 23 -12.03 26.72 -13.54
N LEU A 24 -12.15 25.77 -14.48
CA LEU A 24 -11.52 24.45 -14.40
C LEU A 24 -9.99 24.50 -14.57
N THR A 25 -9.47 25.40 -15.41
CA THR A 25 -8.02 25.55 -15.59
C THR A 25 -7.36 26.29 -14.43
N TYR A 26 -8.06 27.27 -13.82
CA TYR A 26 -7.53 28.02 -12.69
C TYR A 26 -7.33 27.16 -11.43
N SER A 27 -8.24 26.20 -11.21
CA SER A 27 -8.16 25.27 -10.08
C SER A 27 -6.97 24.31 -10.14
N SER A 28 -6.38 24.12 -11.34
CA SER A 28 -5.23 23.24 -11.55
C SER A 28 -3.88 23.91 -11.29
N ALA A 29 -3.81 25.24 -11.33
CA ALA A 29 -2.58 26.01 -11.13
C ALA A 29 -2.27 26.28 -9.64
N ALA A 30 -3.26 26.25 -8.77
CA ALA A 30 -3.11 26.53 -7.34
C ALA A 30 -2.49 25.38 -6.51
N ALA A 31 -2.38 24.17 -7.08
CA ALA A 31 -1.91 22.99 -6.36
C ALA A 31 -0.37 22.84 -6.28
N ALA A 32 0.41 23.67 -6.98
CA ALA A 32 1.85 23.45 -7.16
C ALA A 32 2.78 24.29 -6.27
N ALA A 33 2.25 25.11 -5.34
CA ALA A 33 3.06 26.09 -4.59
C ALA A 33 3.11 25.88 -3.07
N ALA A 34 2.92 24.65 -2.58
CA ALA A 34 3.08 24.33 -1.16
C ALA A 34 4.23 23.33 -0.94
N GLY A 35 5.42 23.85 -0.63
CA GLY A 35 6.44 23.06 0.06
C GLY A 35 7.89 23.19 -0.41
N ALA A 36 8.45 24.40 -0.42
CA ALA A 36 9.91 24.57 -0.46
C ALA A 36 10.39 25.17 0.87
N ARG A 37 10.79 24.31 1.81
CA ARG A 37 11.59 24.70 2.99
C ARG A 37 12.96 23.99 2.89
N PRO A 38 14.09 24.71 2.84
CA PRO A 38 15.40 24.08 2.84
C PRO A 38 15.83 23.82 4.28
N GLY A 39 16.00 22.54 4.62
CA GLY A 39 16.48 22.10 5.92
C GLY A 39 16.57 20.59 5.93
N PHE A 40 17.76 20.04 5.71
CA PHE A 40 18.00 18.60 5.74
C PHE A 40 18.00 18.08 7.18
N LEU A 41 16.82 18.00 7.78
CA LEU A 41 16.57 16.99 8.80
C LEU A 41 16.14 15.74 8.05
N TYR A 42 17.05 14.77 7.93
CA TYR A 42 16.74 13.44 7.42
C TYR A 42 15.93 12.63 8.45
N THR A 43 14.89 13.24 9.05
CA THR A 43 13.85 12.48 9.74
C THR A 43 12.98 11.86 8.66
N ARG A 44 13.51 10.84 7.97
CA ARG A 44 12.66 9.94 7.20
C ARG A 44 11.76 9.31 8.25
N THR A 45 10.55 9.82 8.42
CA THR A 45 9.52 9.25 9.27
C THR A 45 9.34 7.83 8.80
N ARG A 46 10.06 6.89 9.43
CA ARG A 46 9.95 5.47 9.09
C ARG A 46 8.52 5.10 9.47
N GLY A 47 7.72 4.75 8.46
CA GLY A 47 6.33 4.38 8.70
C GLY A 47 6.26 3.27 9.74
N ARG A 48 5.43 3.44 10.78
CA ARG A 48 5.25 2.50 11.91
C ARG A 48 4.60 1.17 11.53
N CYS A 49 4.39 0.94 10.25
CA CYS A 49 3.71 -0.22 9.68
C CYS A 49 4.58 -0.91 8.62
N THR A 50 5.86 -0.53 8.50
CA THR A 50 6.78 -1.11 7.51
C THR A 50 7.47 -2.38 8.02
N PRO A 51 7.95 -3.27 7.14
CA PRO A 51 8.77 -4.42 7.56
C PRO A 51 9.97 -4.00 8.42
N GLN A 52 10.62 -2.88 8.07
CA GLN A 52 11.77 -2.34 8.79
C GLN A 52 11.43 -1.85 10.21
N PHE A 53 10.19 -1.37 10.44
CA PHE A 53 9.73 -1.00 11.78
C PHE A 53 9.50 -2.25 12.63
N TRP A 54 8.86 -3.27 12.07
CA TRP A 54 8.61 -4.51 12.82
C TRP A 54 9.89 -5.28 13.17
N SER A 55 10.93 -5.18 12.32
CA SER A 55 12.24 -5.77 12.60
C SER A 55 13.10 -4.97 13.58
N SER A 56 12.80 -3.68 13.82
CA SER A 56 13.53 -2.87 14.81
C SER A 56 13.21 -3.26 16.26
N LYS A 57 12.22 -4.15 16.48
CA LYS A 57 11.78 -4.64 17.80
C LYS A 57 11.36 -3.52 18.76
N THR A 58 11.01 -2.35 18.23
CA THR A 58 10.59 -1.19 19.03
C THR A 58 9.18 -1.38 19.60
N GLU A 59 8.36 -2.22 18.98
CA GLU A 59 7.01 -2.56 19.40
C GLU A 59 6.87 -4.08 19.56
N ALA A 60 6.14 -4.51 20.58
CA ALA A 60 5.86 -5.92 20.82
C ALA A 60 4.95 -6.47 19.70
N TRP A 61 5.25 -7.67 19.23
CA TRP A 61 4.42 -8.34 18.24
C TRP A 61 3.12 -8.86 18.87
N PRO A 62 2.00 -8.93 18.13
CA PRO A 62 0.78 -9.55 18.60
C PRO A 62 1.01 -10.99 19.07
N ARG A 63 0.38 -11.41 20.18
CA ARG A 63 0.50 -12.79 20.71
C ARG A 63 0.16 -13.87 19.68
N MET A 64 -0.74 -13.57 18.74
CA MET A 64 -1.17 -14.46 17.67
C MET A 64 -0.09 -14.70 16.59
N VAL A 65 0.94 -13.85 16.54
CA VAL A 65 2.03 -13.90 15.56
C VAL A 65 3.34 -13.67 16.33
N PRO A 66 3.88 -14.68 17.03
CA PRO A 66 5.13 -14.52 17.76
C PRO A 66 6.33 -14.49 16.81
N GLN A 67 7.38 -13.76 17.20
CA GLN A 67 8.61 -13.58 16.42
C GLN A 67 9.32 -14.89 16.07
N THR A 68 9.26 -15.86 16.98
CA THR A 68 9.89 -17.19 16.87
C THR A 68 9.06 -18.19 16.08
N ALA A 69 7.81 -17.87 15.71
CA ALA A 69 7.02 -18.76 14.87
C ALA A 69 7.66 -18.89 13.49
N SER A 70 7.66 -20.12 12.97
CA SER A 70 8.05 -20.38 11.59
C SER A 70 7.04 -19.79 10.61
N VAL A 71 7.51 -19.45 9.42
CA VAL A 71 6.66 -18.97 8.32
C VAL A 71 5.57 -19.99 7.99
N SER A 72 5.91 -21.28 7.96
CA SER A 72 4.96 -22.37 7.69
C SER A 72 3.88 -22.52 8.75
N ASN A 73 4.19 -22.27 10.03
CA ASN A 73 3.19 -22.32 11.09
C ASN A 73 2.18 -21.17 10.99
N VAL A 74 2.62 -20.00 10.51
CA VAL A 74 1.75 -18.81 10.41
C VAL A 74 0.96 -18.78 9.12
N PHE A 75 1.60 -19.06 7.98
CA PHE A 75 1.02 -18.97 6.65
C PHE A 75 0.57 -20.31 6.06
N GLY A 76 0.90 -21.43 6.71
CA GLY A 76 0.52 -22.77 6.30
C GLY A 76 1.63 -23.53 5.55
N PRO A 77 1.43 -24.84 5.32
CA PRO A 77 2.46 -25.74 4.79
C PRO A 77 2.90 -25.42 3.36
N ILE A 78 2.06 -24.77 2.54
CA ILE A 78 2.42 -24.35 1.17
C ILE A 78 3.64 -23.41 1.19
N ALA A 79 3.87 -22.67 2.28
CA ALA A 79 5.05 -21.84 2.42
C ALA A 79 6.37 -22.64 2.38
N LEU A 80 6.35 -23.93 2.74
CA LEU A 80 7.52 -24.81 2.69
C LEU A 80 7.99 -25.11 1.27
N GLU A 81 7.15 -24.93 0.26
CA GLU A 81 7.56 -25.07 -1.14
C GLU A 81 8.56 -23.98 -1.57
N ARG A 82 8.59 -22.85 -0.86
CA ARG A 82 9.39 -21.66 -1.23
C ARG A 82 10.37 -21.22 -0.15
N PHE A 83 10.11 -21.56 1.10
CA PHE A 83 10.90 -21.13 2.24
C PHE A 83 11.35 -22.34 3.06
N ARG A 84 12.50 -22.20 3.73
CA ARG A 84 12.99 -23.25 4.63
C ARG A 84 12.05 -23.41 5.84
N SER A 85 11.99 -24.62 6.37
CA SER A 85 11.10 -24.98 7.48
C SER A 85 11.43 -24.26 8.79
N ASP A 86 12.69 -23.91 9.00
CA ASP A 86 13.22 -23.22 10.17
C ASP A 86 13.16 -21.69 10.05
N LEU A 87 12.76 -21.15 8.89
CA LEU A 87 12.68 -19.71 8.68
C LEU A 87 11.64 -19.11 9.63
N THR A 88 12.10 -18.28 10.56
CA THR A 88 11.23 -17.57 11.51
C THR A 88 10.69 -16.27 10.92
N LEU A 89 9.57 -15.78 11.44
CA LEU A 89 9.02 -14.51 10.99
C LEU A 89 9.94 -13.33 11.28
N LEU A 90 10.61 -13.31 12.43
CA LEU A 90 11.56 -12.25 12.77
C LEU A 90 12.75 -12.24 11.80
N GLU A 91 13.30 -13.41 11.49
CA GLU A 91 14.36 -13.54 10.50
C GLU A 91 13.89 -13.03 9.14
N SER A 92 12.68 -13.42 8.72
CA SER A 92 12.07 -12.94 7.49
C SER A 92 11.71 -11.45 7.49
N ALA A 93 11.60 -10.79 8.64
CA ALA A 93 11.38 -9.35 8.71
C ALA A 93 12.71 -8.56 8.65
N THR A 94 13.82 -9.22 9.03
CA THR A 94 15.14 -8.58 9.19
C THR A 94 16.00 -8.68 7.94
N ARG A 95 15.90 -9.78 7.19
CA ARG A 95 16.62 -10.00 5.93
C ARG A 95 16.35 -8.86 4.94
N ASN A 96 17.33 -8.47 4.13
CA ASN A 96 17.10 -7.51 3.01
C ASN A 96 17.84 -7.95 1.74
N ASP A 97 18.49 -9.11 1.80
CA ASP A 97 19.36 -9.72 0.80
C ASP A 97 18.58 -10.27 -0.42
N GLY A 98 17.28 -10.50 -0.29
CA GLY A 98 16.42 -11.04 -1.35
C GLY A 98 15.49 -10.04 -2.03
N ALA A 99 15.82 -8.74 -2.04
CA ALA A 99 14.93 -7.71 -2.60
C ALA A 99 14.59 -7.90 -4.09
N SER A 100 15.41 -8.63 -4.86
CA SER A 100 15.12 -8.99 -6.25
C SER A 100 14.13 -10.16 -6.38
N ASN A 101 14.04 -11.04 -5.37
CA ASN A 101 13.16 -12.20 -5.40
C ASN A 101 11.72 -11.81 -5.02
N PRO A 102 10.72 -12.03 -5.91
CA PRO A 102 9.34 -11.62 -5.65
C PRO A 102 8.69 -12.36 -4.48
N PHE A 103 9.07 -13.62 -4.21
CA PHE A 103 8.57 -14.37 -3.06
C PHE A 103 9.13 -13.85 -1.75
N VAL A 104 10.41 -13.45 -1.72
CA VAL A 104 11.01 -12.82 -0.54
C VAL A 104 10.34 -11.46 -0.27
N ARG A 105 10.10 -10.65 -1.32
CA ARG A 105 9.33 -9.41 -1.20
C ARG A 105 7.92 -9.65 -0.67
N LEU A 106 7.23 -10.68 -1.16
CA LEU A 106 5.91 -11.08 -0.68
C LEU A 106 5.95 -11.44 0.80
N LEU A 107 6.94 -12.22 1.24
CA LEU A 107 7.12 -12.60 2.64
C LEU A 107 7.36 -11.39 3.54
N HIS A 108 8.25 -10.49 3.12
CA HIS A 108 8.51 -9.26 3.86
C HIS A 108 7.26 -8.40 4.03
N GLN A 109 6.59 -8.07 2.91
CA GLN A 109 5.44 -7.18 2.94
C GLN A 109 4.21 -7.84 3.55
N GLY A 110 4.03 -9.15 3.32
CA GLY A 110 2.96 -9.96 3.89
C GLY A 110 3.09 -10.14 5.40
N THR A 111 4.30 -10.34 5.92
CA THR A 111 4.56 -10.41 7.37
C THR A 111 4.22 -9.08 8.04
N ALA A 112 4.69 -7.96 7.48
CA ALA A 112 4.33 -6.64 7.99
C ALA A 112 2.82 -6.38 7.92
N ALA A 113 2.18 -6.72 6.80
CA ALA A 113 0.72 -6.59 6.64
C ALA A 113 -0.05 -7.42 7.66
N LEU A 114 0.42 -8.64 7.98
CA LEU A 114 -0.20 -9.49 8.97
C LEU A 114 -0.10 -8.85 10.37
N LEU A 115 1.08 -8.35 10.75
CA LEU A 115 1.28 -7.65 12.02
C LEU A 115 0.42 -6.38 12.13
N ASN A 116 0.32 -5.61 11.04
CA ASN A 116 -0.53 -4.42 10.97
C ASN A 116 -2.02 -4.77 11.09
N SER A 117 -2.48 -5.86 10.47
CA SER A 117 -3.88 -6.31 10.52
C SER A 117 -4.37 -6.67 11.93
N TYR A 118 -3.45 -7.00 12.83
CA TYR A 118 -3.71 -7.19 14.25
C TYR A 118 -3.54 -5.91 15.06
N SER A 119 -2.48 -5.14 14.79
CA SER A 119 -2.04 -4.05 15.69
C SER A 119 -2.64 -2.68 15.35
N ARG A 120 -3.15 -2.49 14.14
CA ARG A 120 -3.55 -1.17 13.60
C ARG A 120 -5.02 -1.12 13.21
N ARG A 121 -5.89 -1.84 13.93
CA ARG A 121 -7.33 -1.80 13.69
C ARG A 121 -7.94 -0.48 14.18
N PRO A 122 -8.97 0.05 13.49
CA PRO A 122 -9.58 -0.41 12.24
C PRO A 122 -8.90 0.15 10.96
N ARG A 123 -7.79 0.86 11.12
CA ARG A 123 -7.16 1.67 10.05
C ARG A 123 -6.50 0.84 8.96
N PHE A 124 -6.04 -0.37 9.28
CA PHE A 124 -5.43 -1.25 8.29
C PHE A 124 -6.50 -1.92 7.40
N PRO A 125 -6.37 -1.89 6.06
CA PRO A 125 -7.45 -2.26 5.15
C PRO A 125 -7.67 -3.78 5.03
N PHE A 126 -6.77 -4.60 5.55
CA PHE A 126 -6.88 -6.06 5.48
C PHE A 126 -7.12 -6.66 6.86
N SER A 127 -8.01 -7.66 6.91
CA SER A 127 -8.09 -8.56 8.06
C SER A 127 -6.93 -9.57 8.05
N PRO A 128 -6.57 -10.17 9.20
CA PRO A 128 -5.53 -11.19 9.24
C PRO A 128 -5.80 -12.38 8.33
N TRP A 129 -7.06 -12.80 8.21
CA TRP A 129 -7.47 -13.87 7.31
C TRP A 129 -7.23 -13.49 5.85
N GLN A 130 -7.62 -12.28 5.44
CA GLN A 130 -7.38 -11.79 4.09
C GLN A 130 -5.89 -11.75 3.76
N VAL A 131 -5.04 -11.31 4.70
CA VAL A 131 -3.58 -11.31 4.50
C VAL A 131 -3.07 -12.72 4.23
N LYS A 132 -3.45 -13.70 5.06
CA LYS A 132 -3.02 -15.10 4.86
C LYS A 132 -3.48 -15.68 3.52
N THR A 133 -4.74 -15.44 3.14
CA THR A 133 -5.29 -15.90 1.85
C THR A 133 -4.55 -15.27 0.67
N LEU A 134 -4.36 -13.94 0.69
CA LEU A 134 -3.64 -13.22 -0.37
C LEU A 134 -2.17 -13.62 -0.45
N PHE A 135 -1.56 -13.93 0.71
CA PHE A 135 -0.20 -14.45 0.76
C PHE A 135 -0.09 -15.81 0.05
N ILE A 136 -0.95 -16.78 0.40
CA ILE A 136 -0.97 -18.10 -0.25
C ILE A 136 -1.22 -17.97 -1.76
N GLN A 137 -2.16 -17.10 -2.17
CA GLN A 137 -2.39 -16.81 -3.59
C GLN A 137 -1.17 -16.21 -4.29
N GLY A 138 -0.32 -15.47 -3.57
CA GLY A 138 0.93 -14.95 -4.12
C GLY A 138 1.97 -16.04 -4.36
N LEU A 139 1.92 -17.17 -3.66
CA LEU A 139 2.91 -18.25 -3.81
C LEU A 139 2.79 -19.00 -5.13
N VAL A 140 1.66 -18.91 -5.85
CA VAL A 140 1.42 -19.69 -7.07
C VAL A 140 2.37 -19.37 -8.23
N SER A 141 2.87 -18.12 -8.31
CA SER A 141 3.80 -17.69 -9.37
C SER A 141 4.57 -16.43 -8.97
N GLU A 142 5.68 -16.15 -9.66
CA GLU A 142 6.46 -14.94 -9.43
C GLU A 142 5.66 -13.66 -9.69
N SER A 143 4.83 -13.65 -10.73
CA SER A 143 3.99 -12.51 -11.09
C SER A 143 2.88 -12.28 -10.05
N ALA A 144 2.30 -13.35 -9.50
CA ALA A 144 1.34 -13.27 -8.41
C ALA A 144 2.02 -12.76 -7.14
N ALA A 145 3.21 -13.27 -6.81
CA ALA A 145 3.98 -12.83 -5.65
C ALA A 145 4.32 -11.35 -5.74
N ALA A 146 4.84 -10.89 -6.88
CA ALA A 146 5.17 -9.49 -7.10
C ALA A 146 3.94 -8.57 -6.92
N ARG A 147 2.79 -8.97 -7.48
CA ARG A 147 1.53 -8.22 -7.39
C ARG A 147 1.03 -8.12 -5.96
N ARG A 148 0.99 -9.25 -5.24
CA ARG A 148 0.55 -9.30 -3.83
C ARG A 148 1.52 -8.57 -2.91
N ALA A 149 2.83 -8.67 -3.16
CA ALA A 149 3.85 -7.91 -2.43
C ALA A 149 3.65 -6.40 -2.60
N GLN A 150 3.40 -5.93 -3.83
CA GLN A 150 3.12 -4.51 -4.10
C GLN A 150 1.84 -4.05 -3.41
N GLN A 151 0.78 -4.86 -3.45
CA GLN A 151 -0.48 -4.56 -2.77
C GLN A 151 -0.30 -4.41 -1.26
N PHE A 152 0.43 -5.34 -0.62
CA PHE A 152 0.75 -5.23 0.80
C PHE A 152 1.66 -4.03 1.11
N SER A 153 2.66 -3.77 0.26
CA SER A 153 3.54 -2.61 0.42
C SER A 153 2.76 -1.30 0.41
N ALA A 154 1.81 -1.14 -0.52
CA ALA A 154 0.99 0.06 -0.57
C ALA A 154 0.15 0.23 0.70
N ALA A 155 -0.48 -0.84 1.19
CA ALA A 155 -1.26 -0.79 2.44
C ALA A 155 -0.38 -0.51 3.67
N ASN A 156 0.82 -1.09 3.74
CA ASN A 156 1.78 -0.85 4.81
C ASN A 156 2.26 0.60 4.84
N LEU A 157 2.44 1.23 3.68
CA LEU A 157 2.83 2.64 3.58
C LEU A 157 1.67 3.60 3.90
N ALA A 158 0.44 3.21 3.55
CA ALA A 158 -0.77 4.00 3.84
C ALA A 158 -1.23 3.92 5.31
N CYS A 159 -0.60 3.07 6.11
CA CYS A 159 -0.92 2.87 7.52
C CYS A 159 -0.30 3.99 8.38
N SER A 160 -1.13 4.93 8.81
CA SER A 160 -0.80 6.09 9.67
C SER A 160 -1.62 6.17 10.96
#